data_AF-A0A7C1SMX5-F1
#
_entry.id   AF-A0A7C1SMX5-F1
#
_cell.length_a   1.000
_cell.length_b   1.000
_cell.length_c   1.000
_cell.angle_alpha   90.00
_cell.angle_beta   90.00
_cell.angle_gamma   90.00
#
_symmetry.space_group_name_H-M   'P 1'
#
loop_
_entity.id
_entity.type
_entity.pdbx_description
1 polymer ?
#
loop_
_entity_poly.entity_id
_entity_poly.type
_entity_poly.pdbx_seq_one_letter_code
_entity_poly.pdbx_strand_id
1 'polypeptide(L)'
;MRHRGFTLIELLVVIAIIAILAAILFPVFAQAREKARQTQCVSNIKQFALAVYQYIQDYDETFPPSVYRASVGNQECVFTMVAAIQPYVKNDALYECPSARQAMDMDQFWRDLLGIPDCSRFRWFSYVANFDLFEDPPGNRVTNGQNLPIRMAELEFPAETTAFQDGYLTVQHSICPLYEGSIEGRHNETVSVGYADGHAKSLKVRKGVSQCKNISQKLFTVWCVQSPPYNRRCGSSIQNCDPNSPQPILGSRELEGIPSEDQQGKCVKSLR
;
A
#
# COMPACT_ATOMS: atom_id res chain seq x y z
N MET A 1 39.15 -42.11 36.32
CA MET A 1 37.90 -41.38 36.06
C MET A 1 37.06 -42.19 35.09
N ARG A 2 35.87 -42.66 35.51
CA ARG A 2 35.03 -43.56 34.71
C ARG A 2 34.19 -42.72 33.75
N HIS A 3 34.60 -42.64 32.48
CA HIS A 3 33.77 -42.02 31.44
C HIS A 3 32.48 -42.85 31.29
N ARG A 4 31.34 -42.24 31.58
CA ARG A 4 30.03 -42.80 31.20
C ARG A 4 29.92 -42.68 29.68
N GLY A 5 29.86 -43.81 28.98
CA GLY A 5 29.64 -43.83 27.54
C GLY A 5 28.20 -43.47 27.21
N PHE A 6 28.02 -42.52 26.29
CA PHE A 6 26.71 -42.14 25.77
C PHE A 6 26.21 -43.25 24.83
N THR A 7 25.02 -43.79 25.08
CA THR A 7 24.48 -44.85 24.23
C THR A 7 23.83 -44.27 22.98
N LEU A 8 23.85 -45.02 21.88
CA LEU A 8 23.26 -44.60 20.60
C LEU A 8 21.74 -44.34 20.73
N ILE A 9 21.07 -45.05 21.64
CA ILE A 9 19.64 -44.90 21.94
C ILE A 9 19.36 -43.55 22.62
N GLU A 10 20.17 -43.14 23.60
CA GLU A 10 20.03 -41.84 24.26
C GLU A 10 20.18 -40.69 23.26
N LEU A 11 21.12 -40.80 22.31
CA LEU A 11 21.29 -39.81 21.25
C LEU A 11 20.07 -39.73 20.33
N LEU A 12 19.55 -40.89 19.90
CA LEU A 12 18.40 -40.96 19.01
C LEU A 12 17.13 -40.37 19.63
N VAL A 13 16.85 -40.67 20.90
CA VAL A 13 15.67 -40.15 21.60
C VAL A 13 15.74 -38.62 21.72
N VAL A 14 16.91 -38.06 22.05
CA VAL A 14 17.08 -36.60 22.16
C VAL A 14 16.87 -35.92 20.82
N ILE A 15 17.47 -36.44 19.74
CA ILE A 15 17.28 -35.88 18.40
C ILE A 15 15.82 -35.99 17.98
N ALA A 16 15.14 -37.11 18.27
CA ALA A 16 13.72 -37.29 17.98
C ALA A 16 12.85 -36.25 18.71
N ILE A 17 13.11 -36.01 20.01
CA ILE A 17 12.38 -35.00 20.78
C ILE A 17 12.65 -33.59 20.22
N ILE A 18 13.91 -33.24 19.92
CA ILE A 18 14.26 -31.94 19.32
C ILE A 18 13.57 -31.77 17.97
N ALA A 19 13.55 -32.81 17.13
CA ALA A 19 12.88 -32.77 15.82
C ALA A 19 11.37 -32.53 15.95
N ILE A 20 10.70 -33.18 16.91
CA ILE A 20 9.28 -32.98 17.18
C ILE A 20 9.01 -31.55 17.69
N LEU A 21 9.80 -31.07 18.65
CA LEU A 21 9.65 -29.72 19.19
C LEU A 21 9.89 -28.65 18.11
N ALA A 22 10.95 -28.82 17.31
CA ALA A 22 11.27 -27.92 16.22
C ALA A 22 10.17 -27.90 15.15
N ALA A 23 9.61 -29.07 14.79
CA ALA A 23 8.53 -29.18 13.82
C ALA A 23 7.27 -28.39 14.21
N ILE A 24 6.96 -28.29 15.51
CA ILE A 24 5.83 -27.49 16.01
C ILE A 24 6.23 -26.03 16.21
N LEU A 25 7.44 -25.76 16.71
CA LEU A 25 7.86 -24.41 17.08
C LEU A 25 8.11 -23.53 15.86
N PHE A 26 8.70 -24.06 14.78
CA PHE A 26 9.00 -23.29 13.57
C PHE A 26 7.76 -22.67 12.88
N PRO A 27 6.68 -23.41 12.58
CA PRO A 27 5.50 -22.81 11.96
C PRO A 27 4.83 -21.78 12.86
N VAL A 28 4.75 -22.04 14.18
CA VAL A 28 4.17 -21.09 15.15
C VAL A 28 5.00 -19.82 15.23
N PHE A 29 6.33 -19.94 15.32
CA PHE A 29 7.23 -18.79 15.37
C PHE A 29 7.17 -17.96 14.08
N ALA A 30 7.08 -18.60 12.91
CA ALA A 30 6.92 -17.91 11.63
C ALA A 30 5.62 -17.10 11.58
N GLN A 31 4.50 -17.66 12.04
CA GLN A 31 3.21 -16.95 12.12
C GLN A 31 3.27 -15.77 13.09
N ALA A 32 3.85 -15.97 14.29
CA ALA A 32 4.01 -14.91 15.28
C ALA A 32 4.88 -13.75 14.75
N ARG A 33 5.98 -14.08 14.06
CA ARG A 33 6.84 -13.08 13.41
C ARG A 33 6.10 -12.28 12.35
N GLU A 34 5.29 -12.94 11.52
CA GLU A 34 4.49 -12.23 10.51
C GLU A 34 3.42 -11.34 11.14
N LYS A 35 2.79 -11.77 12.24
CA LYS A 35 1.86 -10.92 13.00
C LYS A 35 2.53 -9.68 13.59
N ALA A 36 3.77 -9.82 14.07
CA ALA A 36 4.56 -8.67 14.53
C ALA A 36 4.86 -7.70 13.37
N ARG A 37 5.26 -8.21 12.20
CA ARG A 37 5.49 -7.38 11.00
C ARG A 37 4.22 -6.70 10.51
N GLN A 38 3.09 -7.41 10.48
CA GLN A 38 1.77 -6.85 10.18
C GLN A 38 1.46 -5.67 11.10
N THR A 39 1.65 -5.85 12.41
CA THR A 39 1.44 -4.78 13.40
C THR A 39 2.33 -3.57 13.12
N GLN A 40 3.59 -3.80 12.76
CA GLN A 40 4.51 -2.73 12.39
C GLN A 40 4.07 -2.02 11.09
N CYS A 41 3.64 -2.73 10.04
CA CYS A 41 3.18 -2.10 8.80
C CYS A 41 1.91 -1.27 9.00
N VAL A 42 0.95 -1.74 9.81
CA VAL A 42 -0.22 -0.95 10.19
C VAL A 42 0.18 0.30 10.98
N SER A 43 1.15 0.18 11.90
CA SER A 43 1.68 1.32 12.65
C SER A 43 2.39 2.34 11.76
N ASN A 44 3.18 1.87 10.79
CA ASN A 44 3.85 2.71 9.79
C ASN A 44 2.83 3.49 8.95
N ILE A 45 1.83 2.79 8.39
CA ILE A 45 0.75 3.43 7.63
C ILE A 45 -0.03 4.42 8.49
N LYS A 46 -0.33 4.08 9.76
CA LYS A 46 -1.02 5.00 10.67
C LYS A 46 -0.24 6.30 10.86
N GLN A 47 1.07 6.19 11.09
CA GLN A 47 1.92 7.38 11.24
C GLN A 47 1.97 8.20 9.94
N PHE A 48 1.95 7.54 8.79
CA PHE A 48 1.93 8.20 7.49
C PHE A 48 0.59 8.90 7.20
N ALA A 49 -0.54 8.23 7.48
CA ALA A 49 -1.88 8.83 7.37
C ALA A 49 -2.05 10.00 8.35
N LEU A 50 -1.54 9.89 9.58
CA LEU A 50 -1.53 11.00 10.54
C LEU A 50 -0.67 12.16 10.07
N ALA A 51 0.46 11.91 9.40
CA ALA A 51 1.29 12.97 8.84
C ALA A 51 0.56 13.74 7.73
N VAL A 52 -0.18 13.04 6.86
CA VAL A 52 -1.09 13.70 5.90
C VAL A 52 -2.19 14.46 6.62
N TYR A 53 -2.82 13.88 7.63
CA TYR A 53 -3.87 14.55 8.38
C TYR A 53 -3.37 15.85 9.03
N GLN A 54 -2.16 15.85 9.60
CA GLN A 54 -1.51 17.04 10.14
C GLN A 54 -1.25 18.10 9.07
N TYR A 55 -0.75 17.70 7.89
CA TYR A 55 -0.63 18.60 6.75
C TYR A 55 -1.99 19.22 6.39
N ILE A 56 -3.05 18.43 6.30
CA ILE A 56 -4.40 18.92 5.98
C ILE A 56 -4.85 19.99 6.98
N GLN A 57 -4.60 19.80 8.28
CA GLN A 57 -4.94 20.79 9.30
C GLN A 57 -4.21 22.14 9.12
N ASP A 58 -2.96 22.10 8.65
CA ASP A 58 -2.13 23.29 8.49
C ASP A 58 -2.33 23.99 7.12
N TYR A 59 -2.90 23.30 6.13
CA TYR A 59 -3.03 23.75 4.74
C TYR A 59 -4.49 23.77 4.26
N ASP A 60 -5.33 24.56 4.93
CA ASP A 60 -6.74 24.86 4.55
C ASP A 60 -7.58 23.60 4.27
N GLU A 61 -7.42 22.57 5.10
CA GLU A 61 -8.11 21.28 4.97
C GLU A 61 -7.91 20.61 3.61
N THR A 62 -6.83 20.89 2.91
CA THR A 62 -6.57 20.41 1.54
C THR A 62 -5.48 19.34 1.53
N PHE A 63 -5.71 18.25 0.79
CA PHE A 63 -4.69 17.21 0.58
C PHE A 63 -3.48 17.77 -0.19
N PRO A 64 -2.26 17.24 0.00
CA PRO A 64 -1.11 17.63 -0.80
C PRO A 64 -1.25 17.14 -2.26
N PRO A 65 -0.62 17.81 -3.24
CA PRO A 65 -0.52 17.26 -4.60
C PRO A 65 0.31 15.96 -4.59
N SER A 66 -0.02 15.01 -5.45
CA SER A 66 0.67 13.71 -5.51
C SER A 66 2.13 13.86 -5.89
N VAL A 67 2.42 14.72 -6.87
CA VAL A 67 3.77 14.91 -7.37
C VAL A 67 3.91 16.27 -8.04
N TYR A 68 5.08 16.89 -7.98
CA TYR A 68 5.39 18.12 -8.71
C TYR A 68 6.89 18.19 -9.02
N ARG A 69 7.25 19.04 -9.99
CA ARG A 69 8.65 19.33 -10.33
C ARG A 69 9.06 20.66 -9.73
N ALA A 70 10.24 20.72 -9.11
CA ALA A 70 10.86 21.97 -8.68
C ALA A 70 12.39 21.90 -8.83
N SER A 71 13.05 23.05 -8.85
CA SER A 71 14.52 23.13 -8.93
C SER A 71 15.13 23.31 -7.53
N VAL A 72 16.16 22.53 -7.22
CA VAL A 72 17.00 22.69 -6.02
C VAL A 72 18.38 23.15 -6.49
N GLY A 73 18.66 24.44 -6.36
CA GLY A 73 19.82 25.05 -6.99
C GLY A 73 19.75 24.90 -8.51
N ASN A 74 20.76 24.27 -9.12
CA ASN A 74 20.82 24.03 -10.58
C ASN A 74 20.30 22.65 -11.01
N GLN A 75 19.68 21.88 -10.09
CA GLN A 75 19.19 20.53 -10.36
C GLN A 75 17.66 20.53 -10.38
N GLU A 76 17.06 20.05 -11.47
CA GLU A 76 15.63 19.72 -11.46
C GLU A 76 15.40 18.46 -10.60
N CYS A 77 14.29 18.46 -9.87
CA CYS A 77 13.89 17.40 -8.95
C CYS A 77 12.41 17.08 -9.11
N VAL A 78 12.06 15.82 -8.93
CA VAL A 78 10.68 15.40 -8.66
C VAL A 78 10.46 15.39 -7.14
N PHE A 79 9.35 15.96 -6.70
CA PHE A 79 8.88 15.91 -5.33
C PHE A 79 7.50 15.26 -5.30
N THR A 80 7.28 14.32 -4.40
CA THR A 80 5.99 13.64 -4.23
C THR A 80 5.25 14.16 -3.00
N MET A 81 4.03 13.68 -2.75
CA MET A 81 3.26 14.00 -1.54
C MET A 81 4.04 13.71 -0.24
N VAL A 82 4.98 12.77 -0.27
CA VAL A 82 5.86 12.46 0.87
C VAL A 82 6.72 13.66 1.25
N ALA A 83 7.20 14.44 0.26
CA ALA A 83 7.98 15.64 0.52
C ALA A 83 7.14 16.71 1.24
N ALA A 84 5.86 16.84 0.90
CA ALA A 84 4.95 17.79 1.51
C ALA A 84 4.71 17.49 2.99
N ILE A 85 4.63 16.20 3.36
CA ILE A 85 4.36 15.78 4.74
C ILE A 85 5.62 15.51 5.57
N GLN A 86 6.81 15.67 4.98
CA GLN A 86 8.08 15.42 5.65
C GLN A 86 8.24 16.14 7.01
N PRO A 87 7.75 17.38 7.21
CA PRO A 87 7.82 18.05 8.52
C PRO A 87 7.06 17.31 9.64
N TYR A 88 6.04 16.53 9.27
CA TYR A 88 5.21 15.75 10.20
C TYR A 88 5.72 14.31 10.39
N VAL A 89 6.70 13.90 9.59
CA VAL A 89 7.33 12.58 9.63
C VAL A 89 8.61 12.61 10.45
N LYS A 90 8.70 11.73 11.46
CA LYS A 90 9.88 11.64 12.34
C LYS A 90 10.94 10.61 11.92
N ASN A 91 10.62 9.70 11.00
CA ASN A 91 11.49 8.59 10.63
C ASN A 91 11.21 8.15 9.19
N ASP A 92 12.23 8.01 8.34
CA ASP A 92 12.02 7.58 6.95
C ASP A 92 11.76 6.06 6.82
N ALA A 93 12.05 5.27 7.86
CA ALA A 93 11.71 3.85 7.90
C ALA A 93 10.20 3.57 7.87
N LEU A 94 9.37 4.62 8.02
CA LEU A 94 7.92 4.53 7.92
C LEU A 94 7.43 4.20 6.51
N TYR A 95 8.21 4.52 5.47
CA TYR A 95 7.83 4.35 4.07
C TYR A 95 7.94 2.89 3.58
N GLU A 96 8.57 2.04 4.38
CA GLU A 96 8.79 0.64 4.07
C GLU A 96 8.02 -0.27 5.02
N CYS A 97 7.29 -1.22 4.45
CA CYS A 97 6.68 -2.28 5.23
C CYS A 97 7.70 -3.42 5.39
N PRO A 98 8.02 -3.90 6.61
CA PRO A 98 8.94 -5.03 6.81
C PRO A 98 8.52 -6.36 6.15
N SER A 99 7.27 -6.49 5.70
CA SER A 99 6.81 -7.64 4.90
C SER A 99 6.78 -7.36 3.40
N ALA A 100 7.11 -6.14 2.95
CA ALA A 100 7.19 -5.82 1.53
C ALA A 100 8.38 -6.58 0.91
N ARG A 101 8.07 -7.53 0.04
CA ARG A 101 9.10 -8.32 -0.67
C ARG A 101 9.78 -7.51 -1.78
N GLN A 102 9.09 -6.48 -2.28
CA GLN A 102 9.48 -5.75 -3.48
C GLN A 102 9.17 -4.26 -3.37
N ALA A 103 9.67 -3.58 -2.34
CA ALA A 103 9.54 -2.11 -2.26
C ALA A 103 9.96 -1.45 -3.59
N MET A 104 9.20 -0.43 -3.98
CA MET A 104 9.39 0.30 -5.22
C MET A 104 10.55 1.27 -5.07
N ASP A 105 11.48 1.25 -6.03
CA ASP A 105 12.55 2.26 -6.13
C ASP A 105 11.99 3.49 -6.84
N MET A 106 11.56 4.50 -6.07
CA MET A 106 10.97 5.72 -6.63
C MET A 106 12.00 6.59 -7.33
N ASP A 107 13.23 6.68 -6.82
CA ASP A 107 14.31 7.45 -7.47
C ASP A 107 14.64 6.84 -8.83
N GLN A 108 14.80 5.51 -8.91
CA GLN A 108 15.05 4.85 -10.19
C GLN A 108 13.85 5.03 -11.15
N PHE A 109 12.63 4.92 -10.65
CA PHE A 109 11.43 5.13 -11.47
C PHE A 109 11.40 6.52 -12.11
N TRP A 110 11.65 7.59 -11.34
CA TRP A 110 11.64 8.95 -11.89
C TRP A 110 12.81 9.22 -12.84
N ARG A 111 13.98 8.61 -12.60
CA ARG A 111 15.10 8.66 -13.54
C ARG A 111 14.75 7.98 -14.86
N ASP A 112 14.12 6.82 -14.81
CA ASP A 112 13.74 6.07 -16.00
C ASP A 112 12.62 6.78 -16.78
N LEU A 113 11.67 7.40 -16.08
CA LEU A 113 10.52 8.07 -16.70
C LEU A 113 10.85 9.46 -17.25
N LEU A 114 11.58 10.28 -16.48
CA LEU A 114 11.79 11.71 -16.77
C LEU A 114 13.26 12.12 -16.89
N GLY A 115 14.21 11.24 -16.59
CA GLY A 115 15.64 11.59 -16.52
C GLY A 115 15.99 12.44 -15.30
N ILE A 116 15.13 12.50 -14.29
CA ILE A 116 15.23 13.43 -13.15
C ILE A 116 15.15 12.63 -11.83
N PRO A 117 15.96 12.98 -10.82
CA PRO A 117 15.95 12.29 -9.53
C PRO A 117 14.70 12.61 -8.69
N ASP A 118 14.38 11.70 -7.77
CA ASP A 118 13.48 11.99 -6.65
C ASP A 118 14.22 12.73 -5.55
N CYS A 119 13.67 13.85 -5.08
CA CYS A 119 14.24 14.67 -4.02
C CYS A 119 13.37 14.70 -2.75
N SER A 120 12.41 13.78 -2.63
CA SER A 120 11.45 13.67 -1.53
C SER A 120 12.02 13.02 -0.26
N ARG A 121 13.34 12.79 -0.18
CA ARG A 121 14.05 12.17 0.96
C ARG A 121 13.65 10.72 1.29
N PHE A 122 13.15 9.97 0.32
CA PHE A 122 12.99 8.52 0.41
C PHE A 122 13.39 7.88 -0.92
N ARG A 123 13.72 6.58 -0.87
CA ARG A 123 14.05 5.80 -2.07
C ARG A 123 13.09 4.64 -2.26
N TRP A 124 12.82 3.91 -1.18
CA TRP A 124 11.98 2.73 -1.19
C TRP A 124 10.58 3.07 -0.66
N PHE A 125 9.57 2.64 -1.40
CA PHE A 125 8.18 2.86 -1.03
C PHE A 125 7.38 1.57 -1.11
N SER A 126 6.71 1.22 -0.03
CA SER A 126 5.92 -0.01 0.09
C SER A 126 4.42 0.22 -0.04
N TYR A 127 3.99 1.47 -0.09
CA TYR A 127 2.58 1.86 -0.09
C TYR A 127 2.19 2.45 -1.43
N VAL A 128 0.90 2.58 -1.67
CA VAL A 128 0.35 3.37 -2.76
C VAL A 128 -0.56 4.43 -2.18
N ALA A 129 -0.47 5.63 -2.74
CA ALA A 129 -1.35 6.74 -2.42
C ALA A 129 -2.65 6.63 -3.20
N ASN A 130 -3.74 7.08 -2.59
CA ASN A 130 -4.99 7.28 -3.31
C ASN A 130 -4.92 8.54 -4.18
N PHE A 131 -4.66 8.39 -5.48
CA PHE A 131 -4.54 9.52 -6.39
C PHE A 131 -5.83 10.32 -6.61
N ASP A 132 -7.00 9.79 -6.27
CA ASP A 132 -8.26 10.56 -6.26
C ASP A 132 -8.27 11.62 -5.13
N LEU A 133 -7.44 11.45 -4.09
CA LEU A 133 -7.25 12.45 -3.03
C LEU A 133 -6.12 13.43 -3.34
N PHE A 134 -4.99 12.91 -3.80
CA PHE A 134 -3.76 13.66 -4.05
C PHE A 134 -3.69 14.18 -5.50
N GLU A 135 -4.79 14.70 -6.04
CA GLU A 135 -4.83 15.16 -7.44
C GLU A 135 -3.81 16.29 -7.71
N ASP A 136 -3.43 16.45 -8.98
CA ASP A 136 -2.43 17.42 -9.39
C ASP A 136 -3.03 18.59 -10.18
N PRO A 137 -2.68 19.85 -9.82
CA PRO A 137 -3.29 21.03 -10.41
C PRO A 137 -2.92 21.23 -11.90
N PRO A 138 -3.75 21.99 -12.66
CA PRO A 138 -3.40 22.46 -14.00
C PRO A 138 -2.00 23.08 -14.06
N GLY A 139 -1.20 22.64 -15.03
CA GLY A 139 0.18 23.09 -15.20
C GLY A 139 1.23 22.20 -14.52
N ASN A 140 0.81 21.10 -13.87
CA ASN A 140 1.72 20.08 -13.39
C ASN A 140 2.49 19.43 -14.55
N ARG A 141 3.82 19.62 -14.59
CA ARG A 141 4.68 19.13 -15.68
C ARG A 141 5.06 17.65 -15.57
N VAL A 142 4.60 16.96 -14.52
CA VAL A 142 4.85 15.54 -14.28
C VAL A 142 3.67 14.72 -14.79
N THR A 143 2.46 15.07 -14.34
CA THR A 143 1.23 14.30 -14.63
C THR A 143 0.31 14.95 -15.65
N ASN A 144 0.55 16.21 -16.02
CA ASN A 144 -0.41 17.05 -16.76
C ASN A 144 -1.80 17.08 -16.07
N GLY A 145 -1.82 17.01 -14.74
CA GLY A 145 -3.04 17.01 -13.95
C GLY A 145 -3.96 18.20 -14.26
N GLN A 146 -5.27 17.97 -14.11
CA GLN A 146 -6.32 18.93 -14.47
C GLN A 146 -7.16 19.36 -13.26
N ASN A 147 -6.95 18.73 -12.11
CA ASN A 147 -7.83 18.85 -10.96
C ASN A 147 -7.05 19.31 -9.73
N LEU A 148 -7.67 20.09 -8.86
CA LEU A 148 -7.05 20.49 -7.60
C LEU A 148 -7.12 19.34 -6.58
N PRO A 149 -6.11 19.19 -5.70
CA PRO A 149 -6.20 18.28 -4.57
C PRO A 149 -7.50 18.45 -3.80
N ILE A 150 -8.04 17.35 -3.31
CA ILE A 150 -9.33 17.31 -2.65
C ILE A 150 -9.27 18.04 -1.29
N ARG A 151 -10.36 18.69 -0.91
CA ARG A 151 -10.54 19.21 0.45
C ARG A 151 -11.22 18.18 1.34
N MET A 152 -10.91 18.20 2.63
CA MET A 152 -11.50 17.28 3.60
C MET A 152 -13.04 17.37 3.62
N ALA A 153 -13.58 18.57 3.46
CA ALA A 153 -15.01 18.82 3.37
C ALA A 153 -15.71 18.25 2.11
N GLU A 154 -14.96 17.88 1.06
CA GLU A 154 -15.52 17.24 -0.13
C GLU A 154 -15.74 15.73 0.06
N LEU A 155 -15.16 15.14 1.11
CA LEU A 155 -15.31 13.71 1.39
C LEU A 155 -16.57 13.44 2.21
N GLU A 156 -17.44 12.58 1.67
CA GLU A 156 -18.66 12.14 2.36
C GLU A 156 -18.34 11.23 3.57
N PHE A 157 -17.38 10.31 3.41
CA PHE A 157 -16.98 9.37 4.46
C PHE A 157 -15.45 9.34 4.68
N PRO A 158 -14.86 10.36 5.34
CA PRO A 158 -13.42 10.42 5.63
C PRO A 158 -12.84 9.18 6.32
N ALA A 159 -13.59 8.60 7.27
CA ALA A 159 -13.21 7.38 7.98
C ALA A 159 -13.36 6.10 7.13
N GLU A 160 -13.77 6.22 5.88
CA GLU A 160 -13.82 5.11 4.93
C GLU A 160 -12.97 5.40 3.69
N THR A 161 -12.70 6.67 3.36
CA THR A 161 -11.82 7.01 2.24
C THR A 161 -10.38 6.66 2.57
N THR A 162 -9.77 5.79 1.78
CA THR A 162 -8.37 5.43 2.01
C THR A 162 -7.45 6.49 1.45
N ALA A 163 -6.40 6.81 2.18
CA ALA A 163 -5.31 7.68 1.73
C ALA A 163 -4.12 6.85 1.27
N PHE A 164 -3.81 5.75 1.97
CA PHE A 164 -2.69 4.89 1.62
C PHE A 164 -3.02 3.42 1.86
N GLN A 165 -2.40 2.56 1.07
CA GLN A 165 -2.59 1.13 1.18
C GLN A 165 -1.30 0.36 0.87
N ASP A 166 -1.15 -0.83 1.45
CA ASP A 166 -0.14 -1.79 0.99
C ASP A 166 -0.39 -2.14 -0.48
N GLY A 167 0.60 -1.89 -1.33
CA GLY A 167 0.41 -2.06 -2.76
C GLY A 167 1.63 -1.74 -3.60
N TYR A 168 1.40 -1.69 -4.92
CA TYR A 168 2.37 -1.26 -5.92
C TYR A 168 1.73 -0.39 -6.98
N LEU A 169 2.48 0.62 -7.43
CA LEU A 169 2.25 1.30 -8.69
C LEU A 169 2.62 0.37 -9.84
N THR A 170 1.75 0.29 -10.84
CA THR A 170 1.90 -0.57 -12.01
C THR A 170 2.44 0.16 -13.23
N VAL A 171 3.24 -0.54 -14.03
CA VAL A 171 3.64 -0.12 -15.39
C VAL A 171 2.86 -0.91 -16.42
N GLN A 172 2.41 -0.26 -17.50
CA GLN A 172 1.60 -0.91 -18.55
C GLN A 172 2.37 -2.06 -19.14
N HIS A 173 1.69 -3.21 -19.30
CA HIS A 173 1.65 -4.04 -20.51
C HIS A 173 0.34 -4.84 -20.45
N SER A 174 -0.61 -4.53 -21.35
CA SER A 174 -1.91 -5.16 -21.62
C SER A 174 -2.93 -5.30 -20.46
N ILE A 175 -2.67 -6.09 -19.42
CA ILE A 175 -3.67 -6.43 -18.38
C ILE A 175 -3.67 -5.41 -17.25
N CYS A 176 -2.53 -4.77 -16.97
CA CYS A 176 -2.40 -3.87 -15.84
C CYS A 176 -2.55 -2.41 -16.30
N PRO A 177 -3.59 -1.70 -15.83
CA PRO A 177 -3.71 -0.27 -16.09
C PRO A 177 -2.51 0.48 -15.53
N LEU A 178 -2.08 1.51 -16.25
CA LEU A 178 -0.96 2.35 -15.85
C LEU A 178 -1.30 3.17 -14.62
N TYR A 179 -0.36 3.24 -13.66
CA TYR A 179 -0.43 4.15 -12.53
C TYR A 179 -1.62 3.97 -11.60
N GLU A 180 -2.22 2.78 -11.61
CA GLU A 180 -3.21 2.42 -10.61
C GLU A 180 -2.56 1.69 -9.45
N GLY A 181 -2.98 2.07 -8.25
CA GLY A 181 -2.56 1.50 -7.00
C GLY A 181 -3.19 0.15 -6.78
N SER A 182 -2.53 -0.85 -7.34
CA SER A 182 -2.83 -2.24 -7.03
C SER A 182 -2.52 -2.55 -5.57
N ILE A 183 -3.43 -3.23 -4.90
CA ILE A 183 -3.20 -3.68 -3.51
C ILE A 183 -2.41 -4.99 -3.46
N GLU A 184 -1.65 -5.18 -2.38
CA GLU A 184 -0.98 -6.43 -2.08
C GLU A 184 -1.37 -6.95 -0.69
N GLY A 185 -1.96 -8.15 -0.65
CA GLY A 185 -2.30 -8.87 0.59
C GLY A 185 -1.10 -9.49 1.30
N ARG A 186 -0.05 -8.70 1.58
CA ARG A 186 1.24 -9.18 2.08
C ARG A 186 1.23 -9.68 3.52
N HIS A 187 0.14 -9.50 4.26
CA HIS A 187 0.00 -9.89 5.67
C HIS A 187 -1.03 -11.01 5.88
N ASN A 188 -0.74 -12.23 5.39
CA ASN A 188 -1.66 -13.37 5.50
C ASN A 188 -3.07 -13.03 4.99
N GLU A 189 -3.18 -12.63 3.72
CA GLU A 189 -4.45 -12.25 3.08
C GLU A 189 -5.12 -11.02 3.72
N THR A 190 -4.29 -10.14 4.29
CA THR A 190 -4.72 -8.81 4.71
C THR A 190 -3.82 -7.74 4.12
N VAL A 191 -4.41 -6.57 3.91
CA VAL A 191 -3.78 -5.34 3.42
C VAL A 191 -3.86 -4.30 4.52
N SER A 192 -2.77 -3.60 4.82
CA SER A 192 -2.79 -2.45 5.74
C SER A 192 -3.26 -1.22 4.98
N VAL A 193 -4.16 -0.45 5.58
CA VAL A 193 -4.81 0.71 4.96
C VAL A 193 -4.83 1.87 5.94
N GLY A 194 -4.50 3.06 5.46
CA GLY A 194 -4.56 4.33 6.15
C GLY A 194 -5.65 5.18 5.52
N TYR A 195 -6.36 5.93 6.34
CA TYR A 195 -7.59 6.62 5.96
C TYR A 195 -7.40 8.14 5.96
N ALA A 196 -8.30 8.85 5.29
CA ALA A 196 -8.28 10.30 5.12
C ALA A 196 -8.33 11.05 6.47
N ASP A 197 -8.96 10.49 7.49
CA ASP A 197 -9.02 11.03 8.85
C ASP A 197 -7.78 10.68 9.72
N GLY A 198 -6.78 9.99 9.16
CA GLY A 198 -5.55 9.61 9.83
C GLY A 198 -5.58 8.28 10.60
N HIS A 199 -6.70 7.56 10.68
CA HIS A 199 -6.68 6.22 11.29
C HIS A 199 -6.14 5.17 10.30
N ALA A 200 -5.89 3.95 10.81
CA ALA A 200 -5.45 2.83 9.99
C ALA A 200 -6.07 1.51 10.45
N LYS A 201 -6.26 0.59 9.50
CA LYS A 201 -6.86 -0.73 9.73
C LYS A 201 -6.29 -1.75 8.77
N SER A 202 -6.35 -3.03 9.13
CA SER A 202 -6.16 -4.13 8.19
C SER A 202 -7.49 -4.57 7.57
N LEU A 203 -7.54 -4.68 6.25
CA LEU A 203 -8.70 -5.21 5.52
C LEU A 203 -8.40 -6.62 5.02
N LYS A 204 -9.44 -7.46 4.99
CA LYS A 204 -9.35 -8.80 4.37
C LYS A 204 -9.35 -8.66 2.86
N VAL A 205 -8.38 -9.33 2.24
CA VAL A 205 -8.23 -9.36 0.79
C VAL A 205 -8.10 -10.79 0.32
N ARG A 206 -8.37 -11.00 -0.96
CA ARG A 206 -8.21 -12.29 -1.63
C ARG A 206 -7.28 -12.16 -2.81
N LYS A 207 -6.56 -13.23 -3.08
CA LYS A 207 -5.63 -13.28 -4.20
C LYS A 207 -6.43 -13.33 -5.51
N GLY A 208 -6.09 -12.44 -6.44
CA GLY A 208 -6.60 -12.46 -7.80
C GLY A 208 -5.86 -13.48 -8.67
N VAL A 209 -6.28 -13.55 -9.94
CA VAL A 209 -5.69 -14.47 -10.94
C VAL A 209 -4.66 -13.77 -11.84
N SER A 210 -4.65 -12.44 -11.88
CA SER A 210 -3.77 -11.66 -12.75
C SER A 210 -2.42 -11.37 -12.09
N GLN A 211 -1.37 -11.35 -12.92
CA GLN A 211 -0.04 -10.88 -12.52
C GLN A 211 0.28 -9.56 -13.20
N CYS A 212 0.90 -8.65 -12.46
CA CYS A 212 1.30 -7.33 -12.93
C CYS A 212 2.78 -7.07 -12.66
N LYS A 213 3.34 -6.10 -13.37
CA LYS A 213 4.66 -5.55 -13.08
C LYS A 213 4.52 -4.23 -12.35
N ASN A 214 5.29 -4.06 -11.27
CA ASN A 214 5.40 -2.76 -10.62
C ASN A 214 6.34 -1.83 -11.38
N ILE A 215 6.40 -0.56 -10.98
CA ILE A 215 7.30 0.44 -11.57
C ILE A 215 8.80 0.06 -11.55
N SER A 216 9.21 -0.86 -10.68
CA SER A 216 10.55 -1.42 -10.65
C SER A 216 10.70 -2.71 -11.49
N GLN A 217 9.78 -2.95 -12.43
CA GLN A 217 9.74 -4.11 -13.34
C GLN A 217 9.59 -5.49 -12.67
N LYS A 218 9.25 -5.54 -11.38
CA LYS A 218 9.09 -6.81 -10.65
C LYS A 218 7.66 -7.32 -10.72
N LEU A 219 7.50 -8.63 -10.89
CA LEU A 219 6.21 -9.30 -10.95
C LEU A 219 5.58 -9.44 -9.57
N PHE A 220 4.28 -9.16 -9.48
CA PHE A 220 3.46 -9.41 -8.29
C PHE A 220 2.08 -9.92 -8.68
N THR A 221 1.40 -10.62 -7.76
CA THR A 221 0.00 -11.02 -7.94
C THR A 221 -0.90 -9.95 -7.37
N VAL A 222 -1.96 -9.65 -8.11
CA VAL A 222 -2.90 -8.61 -7.74
C VAL A 222 -3.96 -9.15 -6.77
N TRP A 223 -4.45 -8.32 -5.84
CA TRP A 223 -5.41 -8.69 -4.80
C TRP A 223 -6.70 -7.86 -4.85
N CYS A 224 -7.77 -8.37 -4.22
CA CYS A 224 -9.09 -7.72 -4.21
C CYS A 224 -9.65 -7.64 -2.79
N VAL A 225 -10.36 -6.56 -2.46
CA VAL A 225 -10.89 -6.31 -1.12
C VAL A 225 -12.26 -6.96 -0.94
N GLN A 226 -12.47 -7.62 0.20
CA GLN A 226 -13.71 -8.38 0.44
C GLN A 226 -14.74 -7.62 1.29
N SER A 227 -14.38 -6.44 1.81
CA SER A 227 -15.18 -5.69 2.77
C SER A 227 -15.86 -4.48 2.11
N PRO A 228 -17.13 -4.15 2.44
CA PRO A 228 -17.72 -2.86 2.10
C PRO A 228 -16.92 -1.69 2.71
N PRO A 229 -16.95 -0.49 2.09
CA PRO A 229 -17.64 -0.14 0.84
C PRO A 229 -16.90 -0.60 -0.43
N TYR A 230 -15.68 -1.09 -0.30
CA TYR A 230 -14.77 -1.32 -1.42
C TYR A 230 -15.17 -2.48 -2.31
N ASN A 231 -15.92 -3.46 -1.81
CA ASN A 231 -16.32 -4.61 -2.61
C ASN A 231 -17.38 -4.31 -3.71
N ARG A 232 -17.82 -3.05 -3.90
CA ARG A 232 -18.74 -2.65 -4.98
C ARG A 232 -18.56 -1.21 -5.45
N ARG A 233 -18.88 -0.95 -6.72
CA ARG A 233 -19.01 0.42 -7.28
C ARG A 233 -20.43 0.95 -7.14
N CYS A 234 -20.57 2.28 -7.02
CA CYS A 234 -21.90 2.90 -6.97
C CYS A 234 -22.67 2.65 -8.27
N GLY A 235 -23.97 2.38 -8.15
CA GLY A 235 -24.86 1.99 -9.25
C GLY A 235 -24.74 0.50 -9.67
N SER A 236 -23.87 -0.30 -9.05
CA SER A 236 -23.67 -1.71 -9.38
C SER A 236 -24.11 -2.65 -8.24
N SER A 237 -24.66 -3.80 -8.63
CA SER A 237 -25.24 -4.81 -7.75
C SER A 237 -24.25 -5.80 -7.11
N ILE A 238 -22.93 -5.51 -7.15
CA ILE A 238 -21.77 -6.32 -6.69
C ILE A 238 -21.16 -7.17 -7.83
N GLN A 239 -19.95 -6.81 -8.27
CA GLN A 239 -19.17 -7.58 -9.27
C GLN A 239 -17.66 -7.59 -9.09
N ASN A 240 -17.08 -6.78 -8.20
CA ASN A 240 -15.65 -6.50 -8.25
C ASN A 240 -14.74 -7.65 -7.79
N CYS A 241 -15.31 -8.70 -7.20
CA CYS A 241 -14.58 -9.84 -6.68
C CYS A 241 -15.22 -11.18 -7.09
N ASP A 242 -15.80 -11.33 -8.27
CA ASP A 242 -16.31 -12.64 -8.70
C ASP A 242 -15.23 -13.42 -9.48
N PRO A 243 -14.71 -14.57 -8.97
CA PRO A 243 -13.72 -15.39 -9.69
C PRO A 243 -14.27 -15.98 -10.99
N ASN A 244 -15.59 -15.99 -11.18
CA ASN A 244 -16.25 -16.43 -12.40
C ASN A 244 -16.62 -15.26 -13.33
N SER A 245 -16.24 -14.02 -12.97
CA SER A 245 -16.44 -12.88 -13.85
C SER A 245 -15.64 -13.05 -15.14
N PRO A 246 -16.25 -12.86 -16.33
CA PRO A 246 -15.54 -12.92 -17.60
C PRO A 246 -14.56 -11.75 -17.79
N GLN A 247 -14.60 -10.73 -16.93
CA GLN A 247 -13.63 -9.65 -16.90
C GLN A 247 -12.49 -10.00 -15.94
N PRO A 248 -11.21 -9.88 -16.35
CA PRO A 248 -10.09 -10.13 -15.46
C PRO A 248 -10.22 -9.23 -14.24
N ILE A 249 -10.22 -9.83 -13.05
CA ILE A 249 -10.25 -9.06 -11.81
C ILE A 249 -8.90 -8.37 -11.68
N LEU A 250 -8.84 -7.15 -12.19
CA LEU A 250 -7.79 -6.21 -11.88
C LEU A 250 -7.96 -5.87 -10.41
N GLY A 251 -6.85 -5.79 -9.70
CA GLY A 251 -6.87 -5.50 -8.27
C GLY A 251 -7.65 -4.27 -7.96
N SER A 252 -8.10 -4.22 -6.72
CA SER A 252 -9.05 -3.21 -6.29
C SER A 252 -8.46 -1.81 -6.46
N ARG A 253 -8.80 -1.16 -7.58
CA ARG A 253 -8.95 0.31 -7.67
C ARG A 253 -9.94 0.81 -6.61
N GLU A 254 -10.68 -0.08 -5.97
CA GLU A 254 -11.71 0.27 -5.02
C GLU A 254 -11.16 0.99 -3.79
N LEU A 255 -9.92 0.72 -3.38
CA LEU A 255 -9.33 1.51 -2.30
C LEU A 255 -8.96 2.92 -2.76
N GLU A 256 -8.65 3.10 -4.05
CA GLU A 256 -8.44 4.43 -4.64
C GLU A 256 -9.76 5.19 -4.82
N GLY A 257 -10.85 4.49 -5.13
CA GLY A 257 -12.16 5.12 -5.19
C GLY A 257 -12.57 5.79 -3.87
N ILE A 258 -13.39 6.83 -3.99
CA ILE A 258 -13.94 7.57 -2.87
C ILE A 258 -15.24 6.89 -2.42
N PRO A 259 -15.37 6.50 -1.14
CA PRO A 259 -16.61 6.01 -0.60
C PRO A 259 -17.74 7.02 -0.68
N SER A 260 -18.91 6.51 -1.05
CA SER A 260 -20.17 7.23 -1.13
C SER A 260 -21.30 6.24 -0.83
N GLU A 261 -22.55 6.70 -0.86
CA GLU A 261 -23.72 5.86 -0.62
C GLU A 261 -24.77 6.07 -1.72
N ASP A 262 -25.35 4.97 -2.20
CA ASP A 262 -26.46 4.95 -3.15
C ASP A 262 -27.64 4.15 -2.57
N GLN A 263 -28.71 3.95 -3.36
CA GLN A 263 -29.90 3.21 -2.91
C GLN A 263 -29.62 1.75 -2.51
N GLN A 264 -28.44 1.21 -2.86
CA GLN A 264 -27.99 -0.14 -2.55
C GLN A 264 -26.97 -0.17 -1.38
N GLY A 265 -26.74 0.97 -0.70
CA GLY A 265 -25.89 1.13 0.49
C GLY A 265 -24.57 1.85 0.23
N LYS A 266 -23.50 1.52 0.97
CA LYS A 266 -22.17 2.12 0.76
C LYS A 266 -21.39 1.50 -0.40
N CYS A 267 -20.71 2.31 -1.19
CA CYS A 267 -20.02 1.94 -2.42
C CYS A 267 -18.81 2.84 -2.66
N VAL A 268 -17.99 2.52 -3.66
CA VAL A 268 -16.91 3.42 -4.12
C VAL A 268 -17.20 3.99 -5.51
N LYS A 269 -16.76 5.24 -5.75
CA LYS A 269 -16.81 5.93 -7.05
C LYS A 269 -15.53 6.72 -7.28
N SER A 270 -15.16 6.99 -8.53
CA SER A 270 -14.15 8.02 -8.85
C SER A 270 -14.70 9.37 -8.39
N LEU A 271 -13.86 10.24 -7.82
CA LEU A 271 -14.29 11.59 -7.42
C LEU A 271 -14.57 12.46 -8.65
N ARG A 272 -13.81 12.27 -9.74
CA ARG A 272 -13.87 13.06 -10.98
C ARG A 272 -13.60 12.19 -12.21
#